data_AF-A0AAD9U8W0-F1
#
_entry.id   AF-A0AAD9U8W0-F1
#
_cell.length_a   1.000
_cell.length_b   1.000
_cell.length_c   1.000
_cell.angle_alpha   90.00
_cell.angle_beta   90.00
_cell.angle_gamma   90.00
#
_symmetry.space_group_name_H-M   'P 1'
#
loop_
_entity.id
_entity.type
_entity.pdbx_description
1 polymer ?
#
loop_
_entity_poly.entity_id
_entity_poly.type
_entity_poly.pdbx_seq_one_letter_code
_entity_poly.pdbx_strand_id
1 'polypeptide(L)'
;MDNIPESLKNFLRMIGLQCSSIADVRDLTLKRWPNAFYSKPGLKDVARPIVGLVMPKPKDVCRRDWQSRVLDDLQIEYACIDAYASFKIGHKLLKEII
;
A
#
# COMPACT_ATOMS: atom_id res chain seq x y z
N MET A 1 -7.67 -2.95 -18.87
CA MET A 1 -6.76 -3.80 -18.04
C MET A 1 -5.34 -3.20 -18.01
N ASP A 2 -5.20 -1.91 -18.29
CA ASP A 2 -3.97 -1.36 -18.92
C ASP A 2 -3.03 -0.66 -17.95
N ASN A 3 -3.21 -0.84 -16.63
CA ASN A 3 -2.37 -0.19 -15.61
C ASN A 3 -1.93 -1.10 -14.47
N ILE A 4 -2.09 -2.43 -14.62
CA ILE A 4 -1.57 -3.40 -13.65
C ILE A 4 -0.10 -3.68 -14.01
N PRO A 5 0.87 -3.50 -13.11
CA PRO A 5 2.27 -3.86 -13.36
C PRO A 5 2.40 -5.32 -13.80
N GLU A 6 3.24 -5.59 -14.78
CA GLU A 6 3.38 -6.93 -15.36
C GLU A 6 3.82 -7.97 -14.33
N SER A 7 4.67 -7.57 -13.38
CA SER A 7 5.06 -8.40 -12.24
C SER A 7 3.86 -8.85 -11.40
N LEU A 8 2.91 -7.94 -11.14
CA LEU A 8 1.71 -8.24 -10.38
C LEU A 8 0.75 -9.13 -11.18
N LYS A 9 0.61 -8.91 -12.50
CA LYS A 9 -0.18 -9.80 -13.36
C LYS A 9 0.37 -11.23 -13.35
N ASN A 10 1.69 -11.38 -13.50
CA ASN A 10 2.36 -12.68 -13.48
C ASN A 10 2.15 -13.40 -12.14
N PHE A 11 2.29 -12.68 -11.03
CA PHE A 11 2.03 -13.22 -9.70
C PHE A 11 0.58 -13.68 -9.52
N LEU A 12 -0.39 -12.82 -9.87
CA LEU A 12 -1.81 -13.14 -9.77
C LEU A 12 -2.19 -14.37 -10.59
N ARG A 13 -1.63 -14.49 -11.80
CA ARG A 13 -1.82 -15.67 -12.66
C ARG A 13 -1.22 -16.94 -12.03
N MET A 14 -0.02 -16.84 -11.46
CA MET A 14 0.65 -17.97 -10.79
C MET A 14 -0.17 -18.52 -9.63
N ILE A 15 -0.83 -17.66 -8.84
CA ILE A 15 -1.64 -18.05 -7.69
C ILE A 15 -3.12 -18.30 -8.03
N GLY A 16 -3.50 -18.22 -9.30
CA GLY A 16 -4.87 -18.47 -9.76
C GLY A 16 -5.90 -17.39 -9.41
N LEU A 17 -5.46 -16.16 -9.10
CA LEU A 17 -6.35 -15.03 -8.79
C LEU A 17 -6.50 -14.10 -9.99
N GLN A 18 -7.72 -13.61 -10.22
CA GLN A 18 -8.00 -12.54 -11.18
C GLN A 18 -8.25 -11.23 -10.44
N CYS A 19 -7.58 -10.16 -10.89
CA CYS A 19 -7.78 -8.81 -10.37
C CYS A 19 -8.45 -7.95 -11.45
N SER A 20 -9.68 -7.53 -11.20
CA SER A 20 -10.48 -6.75 -12.15
C SER A 20 -10.06 -5.28 -12.22
N SER A 21 -9.54 -4.73 -11.12
CA SER A 21 -9.13 -3.33 -11.03
C SER A 21 -7.99 -3.14 -10.04
N ILE A 22 -7.07 -2.23 -10.35
CA ILE A 22 -6.02 -1.77 -9.45
C ILE A 22 -6.13 -0.27 -9.28
N ALA A 23 -5.74 0.21 -8.10
CA ALA A 23 -5.50 1.62 -7.89
C ALA A 23 -4.28 1.80 -6.98
N ASP A 24 -3.38 2.69 -7.38
CA ASP A 24 -2.31 3.15 -6.51
C ASP A 24 -2.87 4.27 -5.61
N VAL A 25 -2.88 4.03 -4.30
CA VAL A 25 -3.44 4.97 -3.31
C VAL A 25 -2.64 6.28 -3.24
N ARG A 26 -1.34 6.27 -3.60
CA ARG A 26 -0.52 7.47 -3.70
C ARG A 26 -0.95 8.30 -4.90
N ASP A 27 -1.09 7.66 -6.06
CA ASP A 27 -1.49 8.36 -7.28
C ASP A 27 -2.91 8.93 -7.15
N LEU A 28 -3.83 8.18 -6.54
CA LEU A 28 -5.16 8.69 -6.19
C LEU A 28 -5.09 9.91 -5.26
N THR A 29 -4.22 9.87 -4.26
CA THR A 29 -4.04 10.99 -3.33
C THR A 29 -3.49 12.21 -4.06
N LEU A 30 -2.44 12.05 -4.88
CA LEU A 30 -1.82 13.15 -5.63
C LEU A 30 -2.75 13.70 -6.71
N LYS A 31 -3.59 12.87 -7.33
CA LYS A 31 -4.61 13.32 -8.28
C LYS A 31 -5.65 14.22 -7.60
N ARG A 32 -5.99 13.93 -6.35
CA ARG A 32 -6.97 14.70 -5.57
C ARG A 32 -6.36 15.94 -4.93
N TRP A 33 -5.12 15.85 -4.46
CA TRP A 33 -4.39 16.96 -3.83
C TRP A 33 -2.94 17.05 -4.37
N PRO A 34 -2.74 17.68 -5.55
CA PRO A 34 -1.45 17.68 -6.25
C PRO A 34 -0.30 18.33 -5.47
N ASN A 35 -0.60 19.31 -4.62
CA ASN A 35 0.39 20.11 -3.89
C ASN A 35 0.47 19.74 -2.39
N ALA A 36 -0.14 18.64 -1.97
CA ALA A 36 -0.14 18.24 -0.56
C ALA A 36 1.22 17.74 -0.05
N PHE A 37 2.13 17.36 -0.95
CA PHE A 37 3.43 16.78 -0.60
C PHE A 37 4.55 17.44 -1.41
N TYR A 38 5.63 17.82 -0.73
CA TYR A 38 6.82 18.43 -1.36
C TYR A 38 7.68 17.42 -2.14
N SER A 39 7.52 16.12 -1.88
CA SER A 39 8.22 15.03 -2.55
C SER A 39 7.30 13.83 -2.70
N LYS A 40 7.72 12.80 -3.47
CA LYS A 40 6.92 11.60 -3.71
C LYS A 40 6.65 10.85 -2.38
N PRO A 41 5.44 10.93 -1.80
CA PRO A 41 5.21 10.47 -0.43
C PRO A 41 5.18 8.94 -0.36
N GLY A 42 5.67 8.36 0.73
CA GLY A 42 5.50 6.94 1.03
C GLY A 42 4.14 6.65 1.65
N LEU A 43 3.80 5.36 1.83
CA LEU A 43 2.51 4.94 2.38
C LEU A 43 2.21 5.59 3.75
N LYS A 44 3.22 5.68 4.64
CA LYS A 44 3.07 6.31 5.96
C LYS A 44 2.79 7.81 5.87
N ASP A 45 3.38 8.48 4.86
CA ASP A 45 3.27 9.92 4.68
C ASP A 45 1.88 10.27 4.15
N VAL A 46 1.26 9.36 3.40
CA VAL A 46 -0.14 9.45 2.96
C VAL A 46 -1.12 9.06 4.08
N ALA A 47 -0.84 7.99 4.83
CA ALA A 47 -1.77 7.44 5.82
C ALA A 47 -2.15 8.43 6.93
N ARG A 48 -1.19 9.21 7.43
CA ARG A 48 -1.42 10.16 8.53
C ARG A 48 -2.38 11.29 8.17
N PRO A 49 -2.15 12.09 7.11
CA PRO A 49 -3.06 13.19 6.76
C PRO A 49 -4.41 12.72 6.20
N ILE A 50 -4.48 11.57 5.53
CA ILE A 50 -5.72 11.15 4.85
C ILE A 50 -6.65 10.35 5.77
N VAL A 51 -6.11 9.48 6.63
CA VAL A 51 -6.91 8.58 7.48
C VAL A 51 -6.51 8.60 8.96
N GLY A 52 -5.63 9.52 9.36
CA GLY A 52 -5.24 9.69 10.77
C GLY A 52 -4.37 8.55 11.32
N LEU A 53 -3.87 7.65 10.48
CA LEU A 53 -3.12 6.48 10.94
C LEU A 53 -1.64 6.83 11.19
N VAL A 54 -1.17 6.49 12.39
CA VAL A 54 0.26 6.46 12.72
C VAL A 54 0.75 5.03 12.50
N MET A 55 1.69 4.85 11.58
CA MET A 55 2.21 3.53 11.21
C MET A 55 3.59 3.32 11.85
N PRO A 56 3.70 2.57 12.97
CA PRO A 56 5.00 2.20 13.52
C PRO A 56 5.69 1.27 12.52
N LYS A 57 6.77 1.77 11.92
CA LYS A 57 7.51 1.07 10.87
C LYS A 57 9.00 1.08 11.18
N PRO A 58 9.47 0.13 11.98
CA PRO A 58 10.89 0.02 12.31
C PRO A 58 11.70 -0.21 11.03
N LYS A 59 12.76 0.58 10.84
CA LYS A 59 13.60 0.48 9.63
C LYS A 59 14.35 -0.85 9.55
N ASP A 60 14.64 -1.46 10.70
CA ASP A 60 15.26 -2.77 10.80
C ASP A 60 14.34 -3.86 10.22
N VAL A 61 13.04 -3.85 10.55
CA VAL A 61 12.06 -4.82 10.01
C VAL A 61 11.93 -4.70 8.49
N CYS A 62 11.90 -3.47 7.97
CA CYS A 62 11.86 -3.22 6.52
C CYS A 62 13.05 -3.86 5.78
N ARG A 63 14.21 -4.01 6.44
CA ARG A 63 15.44 -4.56 5.85
C ARG A 63 15.67 -6.04 6.16
N ARG A 64 14.75 -6.71 6.87
CA ARG A 64 14.84 -8.15 7.15
C ARG A 64 14.65 -8.97 5.88
N ASP A 65 14.98 -10.26 5.97
CA ASP A 65 14.80 -11.19 4.87
C ASP A 65 13.31 -11.51 4.66
N TRP A 66 12.68 -10.78 3.73
CA TRP A 66 11.30 -11.01 3.30
C TRP A 66 11.15 -12.21 2.36
N GLN A 67 12.25 -12.87 1.97
CA GLN A 67 12.24 -14.13 1.21
C GLN A 67 12.39 -15.35 2.13
N SER A 68 12.53 -15.13 3.44
CA SER A 68 12.57 -16.22 4.43
C SER A 68 11.32 -17.10 4.31
N ARG A 69 11.53 -18.42 4.39
CA ARG A 69 10.44 -19.41 4.43
C ARG A 69 9.50 -19.19 5.62
N VAL A 70 10.02 -18.67 6.73
CA VAL A 70 9.26 -18.36 7.94
C VAL A 70 9.54 -16.91 8.32
N LEU A 71 8.48 -16.10 8.31
CA LEU A 71 8.55 -14.72 8.76
C LEU A 71 8.43 -14.66 10.28
N ASP A 72 9.12 -13.71 10.90
CA ASP A 72 8.93 -13.42 12.32
C ASP A 72 7.69 -12.56 12.59
N ASP A 73 7.29 -12.47 13.86
CA ASP A 73 6.11 -11.73 14.28
C ASP A 73 6.16 -10.25 13.86
N LEU A 74 7.35 -9.63 13.85
CA LEU A 74 7.51 -8.23 13.47
C LEU A 74 7.34 -8.03 11.96
N GLN A 75 7.82 -8.95 11.13
CA GLN A 75 7.56 -8.95 9.69
C GLN A 75 6.07 -9.14 9.39
N ILE A 76 5.41 -10.06 10.09
CA ILE A 76 3.96 -10.29 9.94
C ILE A 76 3.19 -9.03 10.32
N GLU A 77 3.47 -8.45 11.49
CA GLU A 77 2.83 -7.21 11.96
C GLU A 77 3.06 -6.06 10.97
N TYR A 78 4.30 -5.88 10.50
CA TYR A 78 4.65 -4.85 9.53
C TYR A 78 3.84 -5.00 8.22
N ALA A 79 3.72 -6.22 7.69
CA ALA A 79 2.94 -6.48 6.48
C ALA A 79 1.45 -6.21 6.69
N CYS A 80 0.90 -6.58 7.86
CA CYS A 80 -0.49 -6.29 8.22
C CYS A 80 -0.76 -4.79 8.31
N ILE A 81 0.16 -4.02 8.92
CA ILE A 81 0.08 -2.55 8.97
C ILE A 81 0.02 -1.95 7.56
N ASP A 82 0.83 -2.46 6.63
CA ASP A 82 0.85 -2.00 5.23
C ASP A 82 -0.43 -2.29 4.48
N ALA A 83 -0.94 -3.52 4.62
CA ALA A 83 -2.20 -3.93 4.03
C ALA A 83 -3.37 -3.09 4.57
N TYR A 84 -3.46 -2.94 5.89
CA TYR A 84 -4.54 -2.20 6.54
C TYR A 84 -4.54 -0.71 6.18
N ALA A 85 -3.37 -0.06 6.20
CA ALA A 85 -3.27 1.34 5.81
C ALA A 85 -3.65 1.54 4.34
N SER A 86 -3.18 0.67 3.45
CA SER A 86 -3.55 0.72 2.02
C SER A 86 -5.06 0.57 1.82
N PHE A 87 -5.70 -0.37 2.52
CA PHE A 87 -7.14 -0.55 2.52
C PHE A 87 -7.87 0.71 3.01
N LYS A 88 -7.50 1.25 4.17
CA LYS A 88 -8.17 2.42 4.75
C LYS A 88 -8.06 3.66 3.87
N ILE A 89 -6.87 3.93 3.31
CA ILE A 89 -6.67 5.03 2.37
C ILE A 89 -7.52 4.82 1.12
N GLY A 90 -7.44 3.63 0.51
CA GLY A 90 -8.22 3.30 -0.68
C GLY A 90 -9.72 3.45 -0.45
N HIS A 91 -10.24 2.93 0.67
CA HIS A 91 -11.63 3.09 1.06
C HIS A 91 -12.03 4.56 1.19
N LYS A 92 -11.21 5.36 1.88
CA LYS A 92 -11.46 6.79 2.06
C LYS A 92 -11.55 7.51 0.71
N LEU A 93 -10.61 7.25 -0.19
CA LEU A 93 -10.52 7.90 -1.50
C LEU A 93 -11.57 7.42 -2.50
N LEU A 94 -11.93 6.15 -2.48
CA LEU A 94 -12.77 5.50 -3.49
C LEU A 94 -14.21 5.24 -3.05
N LYS A 95 -14.56 5.45 -1.79
CA LYS A 95 -15.91 5.16 -1.27
C LYS A 95 -16.52 6.27 -0.44
N GLU A 96 -15.72 7.03 0.30
CA GLU A 96 -16.23 8.06 1.22
C GLU A 96 -16.08 9.50 0.71
N ILE A 97 -15.10 9.77 -0.15
CA ILE A 97 -14.77 11.11 -0.67
C ILE A 97 -15.29 11.32 -2.10
N ILE A 98 -16.07 10.36 -2.63
CA ILE A 98 -16.81 10.52 -3.89
C ILE A 98 -17.96 11.50 -3.68
#